data_AF-A0A965PCQ3-F1
#
_entry.id   AF-A0A965PCQ3-F1
#
_cell.length_a   1.000
_cell.length_b   1.000
_cell.length_c   1.000
_cell.angle_alpha   90.00
_cell.angle_beta   90.00
_cell.angle_gamma   90.00
#
_symmetry.space_group_name_H-M   'P 1'
#
loop_
_entity.id
_entity.type
_entity.pdbx_description
1 polymer ?
#
loop_
_entity_poly.entity_id
_entity_poly.type
_entity_poly.pdbx_seq_one_letter_code
_entity_poly.pdbx_strand_id
1 'polypeptide(L)'
;MNGPIVAGQRTDALFDEGRRFSLELMEEGVGDVMPPLLTRLAQINDHQCKPQKSASEIQQIAYRCVKAAAKRYGDEKRLSASVLQRLSKHFFIHQEAWGTHWSGKRVRIDAIIQPRDPSGWKDEYPRLGVEFKNYHSFNPSFDIKDYTKWWVQCHDYAETNFDGHGYVFVFPYNGFSHYRSRTKSVADSALAVRFWGRMGVGEIQPNDLLFVMHGTNKIWSERNGVMGGTTMSMERKFGSR
;
A
#
# COMPACT_ATOMS: atom_id res chain seq x y z
N MET A 1 33.17 22.06 0.87
CA MET A 1 32.36 22.70 1.93
C MET A 1 31.36 23.62 1.24
N ASN A 2 30.06 23.31 1.34
CA ASN A 2 29.01 24.13 0.73
C ASN A 2 28.67 25.30 1.66
N GLY A 3 28.48 26.50 1.12
CA GLY A 3 28.18 27.72 1.88
C GLY A 3 26.80 27.68 2.57
N PRO A 4 26.47 28.70 3.39
CA PRO A 4 25.21 28.77 4.12
C PRO A 4 23.99 28.73 3.19
N ILE A 5 22.93 28.02 3.61
CA ILE A 5 21.71 27.83 2.83
C ILE A 5 20.77 29.02 3.08
N VAL A 6 20.52 29.82 2.03
CA VAL A 6 19.63 30.99 2.07
C VAL A 6 18.20 30.58 1.70
N ALA A 7 17.22 31.00 2.49
CA ALA A 7 15.81 30.72 2.25
C ALA A 7 15.24 31.51 1.03
N GLY A 8 14.42 30.86 0.20
CA GLY A 8 13.59 31.56 -0.81
C GLY A 8 13.70 31.11 -2.27
N GLN A 9 14.61 30.19 -2.63
CA GLN A 9 14.67 29.63 -3.99
C GLN A 9 13.79 28.39 -4.15
N ARG A 10 13.25 28.19 -5.36
CA ARG A 10 12.39 27.03 -5.73
C ARG A 10 13.06 25.67 -5.48
N THR A 11 14.39 25.64 -5.42
CA THR A 11 15.27 24.55 -5.01
C THR A 11 16.06 25.01 -3.80
N ASP A 12 15.54 24.79 -2.58
CA ASP A 12 16.31 25.06 -1.36
C ASP A 12 17.28 23.88 -1.10
N ALA A 13 18.51 24.17 -0.68
CA ALA A 13 19.52 23.13 -0.50
C ALA A 13 19.14 22.12 0.61
N LEU A 14 18.25 22.51 1.54
CA LEU A 14 17.69 21.62 2.54
C LEU A 14 16.78 20.55 1.90
N PHE A 15 16.00 20.90 0.87
CA PHE A 15 15.22 19.94 0.08
C PHE A 15 16.10 19.02 -0.75
N ASP A 16 17.16 19.53 -1.37
CA ASP A 16 18.05 18.68 -2.17
C ASP A 16 18.79 17.64 -1.31
N GLU A 17 19.32 18.04 -0.15
CA GLU A 17 19.89 17.13 0.84
C GLU A 17 18.84 16.17 1.39
N GLY A 18 17.66 16.67 1.77
CA GLY A 18 16.57 15.84 2.25
C GLY A 18 16.12 14.80 1.23
N ARG A 19 16.06 15.16 -0.06
CA ARG A 19 15.72 14.23 -1.15
C ARG A 19 16.79 13.15 -1.32
N ARG A 20 18.08 13.51 -1.22
CA ARG A 20 19.19 12.54 -1.29
C ARG A 20 19.13 11.55 -0.13
N PHE A 21 19.02 12.03 1.11
CA PHE A 21 18.88 11.17 2.30
C PHE A 21 17.63 10.29 2.23
N SER A 22 16.51 10.82 1.71
CA SER A 22 15.29 10.03 1.53
C SER A 22 15.51 8.84 0.59
N LEU A 23 16.30 9.02 -0.49
CA LEU A 23 16.63 7.93 -1.41
C LEU A 23 17.55 6.89 -0.75
N GLU A 24 18.59 7.34 -0.06
CA GLU A 24 19.53 6.46 0.66
C GLU A 24 18.78 5.58 1.68
N LEU A 25 17.92 6.18 2.52
CA LEU A 25 17.10 5.44 3.48
C LEU A 25 16.15 4.42 2.82
N MET A 26 15.60 4.75 1.64
CA MET A 26 14.76 3.82 0.88
C MET A 26 15.57 2.67 0.28
N GLU A 27 16.77 2.94 -0.25
CA GLU A 27 17.69 1.95 -0.80
C GLU A 27 18.22 0.98 0.28
N GLU A 28 18.41 1.47 1.51
CA GLU A 28 18.75 0.68 2.69
C GLU A 28 17.59 -0.16 3.24
N GLY A 29 16.38 -0.02 2.69
CA GLY A 29 15.20 -0.78 3.10
C GLY A 29 14.59 -0.33 4.43
N VAL A 30 14.82 0.92 4.84
CA VAL A 30 14.21 1.49 6.05
C VAL A 30 12.69 1.57 5.85
N GLY A 31 11.93 0.90 6.73
CA GLY A 31 10.48 0.80 6.60
C GLY A 31 9.75 2.15 6.69
N ASP A 32 10.07 2.97 7.70
CA ASP A 32 9.57 4.34 7.82
C ASP A 32 10.72 5.35 7.69
N VAL A 33 10.77 6.01 6.53
CA VAL A 33 11.80 6.99 6.17
C VAL A 33 11.61 8.32 6.93
N MET A 34 10.40 8.61 7.42
CA MET A 34 10.07 9.95 7.94
C MET A 34 10.81 10.29 9.25
N PRO A 35 10.81 9.43 10.29
CA PRO A 35 11.54 9.74 11.53
C PRO A 35 13.05 10.01 11.33
N PRO A 36 13.83 9.13 10.67
CA PRO A 36 15.26 9.38 10.48
C PRO A 36 15.54 10.61 9.61
N LEU A 37 14.69 10.87 8.60
CA LEU A 37 14.81 12.07 7.77
C LEU A 37 14.57 13.35 8.57
N LEU A 38 13.55 13.39 9.44
CA LEU A 38 13.26 14.55 10.28
C LEU A 38 14.43 14.88 11.22
N THR A 39 15.00 13.85 11.86
CA THR A 39 16.20 14.01 12.69
C THR A 39 17.36 14.62 11.90
N ARG A 40 17.57 14.15 10.66
CA ARG A 40 18.67 14.63 9.82
C ARG A 40 18.46 16.07 9.34
N LEU A 41 17.25 16.41 8.92
CA LEU A 41 16.92 17.76 8.46
C LEU A 41 16.97 18.79 9.59
N ALA A 42 16.58 18.41 10.81
CA ALA A 42 16.74 19.26 11.98
C ALA A 42 18.21 19.61 12.24
N GLN A 43 19.11 18.62 12.20
CA GLN A 43 20.55 18.86 12.34
C GLN A 43 21.09 19.81 11.28
N ILE A 44 20.69 19.65 10.01
CA ILE A 44 21.15 20.52 8.92
C ILE A 44 20.60 21.94 9.10
N ASN A 45 19.33 22.07 9.47
CA ASN A 45 18.70 23.36 9.73
C ASN A 45 19.42 24.14 10.83
N ASP A 46 19.78 23.47 11.92
CA ASP A 46 20.44 24.09 13.08
C ASP A 46 21.82 24.63 12.71
N HIS A 47 22.56 23.93 11.85
CA HIS A 47 23.94 24.27 11.51
C HIS A 47 24.08 25.15 10.25
N GLN A 48 23.16 25.08 9.29
CA GLN A 48 23.40 25.59 7.93
C GLN A 48 22.33 26.55 7.40
N CYS A 49 21.13 26.61 7.99
CA CYS A 49 20.06 27.50 7.52
C CYS A 49 20.08 28.84 8.25
N LYS A 50 20.09 29.94 7.49
CA LYS A 50 19.95 31.31 8.02
C LYS A 50 18.90 32.09 7.21
N PRO A 51 17.75 32.46 7.80
CA PRO A 51 17.29 32.09 9.15
C PRO A 51 17.02 30.60 9.29
N GLN A 52 17.00 30.10 10.53
CA GLN A 52 16.53 28.75 10.83
C GLN A 52 15.05 28.62 10.46
N LYS A 53 14.70 27.48 9.87
CA LYS A 53 13.31 27.10 9.58
C LYS A 53 12.65 26.54 10.83
N SER A 54 11.35 26.75 10.95
CA SER A 54 10.53 26.16 12.01
C SER A 54 10.39 24.64 11.85
N ALA A 55 10.02 23.95 12.94
CA ALA A 55 9.74 22.52 12.90
C ALA A 55 8.66 22.14 11.87
N SER A 56 7.64 22.98 11.70
CA SER A 56 6.57 22.76 10.71
C SER A 56 7.10 22.85 9.27
N GLU A 57 7.97 23.81 8.98
CA GLU A 57 8.62 23.94 7.68
C GLU A 57 9.55 22.76 7.39
N ILE A 58 10.33 22.32 8.38
CA ILE A 58 11.17 21.11 8.25
C ILE A 58 10.30 19.89 7.94
N GLN A 59 9.17 19.74 8.61
CA GLN A 59 8.24 18.64 8.37
C GLN A 59 7.63 18.67 6.96
N GLN A 60 7.27 19.86 6.46
CA GLN A 60 6.79 20.03 5.08
C GLN A 60 7.89 19.73 4.04
N ILE A 61 9.13 20.15 4.30
CA ILE A 61 10.28 19.85 3.44
C ILE A 61 10.56 18.35 3.43
N ALA A 62 10.61 17.72 4.61
CA ALA A 62 10.77 16.27 4.75
C ALA A 62 9.72 15.51 3.94
N TYR A 63 8.45 15.90 4.06
CA TYR A 63 7.36 15.33 3.28
C TYR A 63 7.58 15.45 1.77
N ARG A 64 7.93 16.65 1.28
CA ARG A 64 8.21 16.86 -0.15
C ARG A 64 9.41 16.03 -0.61
N CYS A 65 10.44 15.89 0.22
CA CYS A 65 11.63 15.09 -0.07
C CYS A 65 11.28 13.62 -0.22
N VAL A 66 10.54 13.04 0.74
CA VAL A 66 10.06 11.65 0.67
C VAL A 66 9.18 11.44 -0.54
N LYS A 67 8.24 12.36 -0.84
CA LYS A 67 7.39 12.24 -2.02
C LYS A 67 8.19 12.24 -3.34
N ALA A 68 9.18 13.12 -3.44
CA ALA A 68 10.05 13.21 -4.61
C ALA A 68 10.96 11.97 -4.74
N ALA A 69 11.54 11.52 -3.62
CA ALA A 69 12.36 10.32 -3.55
C ALA A 69 11.52 9.08 -3.88
N ALA A 70 10.34 8.92 -3.30
CA ALA A 70 9.42 7.83 -3.56
C ALA A 70 8.90 7.80 -5.00
N LYS A 71 8.76 8.94 -5.68
CA LYS A 71 8.44 8.96 -7.12
C LYS A 71 9.60 8.41 -7.96
N ARG A 72 10.85 8.62 -7.50
CA ARG A 72 12.07 8.19 -8.19
C ARG A 72 12.48 6.75 -7.83
N TYR A 73 12.30 6.37 -6.56
CA TYR A 73 12.60 5.06 -6.00
C TYR A 73 11.46 4.08 -6.21
N GLY A 74 10.23 4.57 -6.04
CA GLY A 74 9.01 3.78 -6.10
C GLY A 74 8.63 3.50 -7.54
N ASP A 75 9.39 2.58 -8.09
CA ASP A 75 8.97 1.77 -9.20
C ASP A 75 7.92 0.79 -8.66
N GLU A 76 6.66 1.23 -8.62
CA GLU A 76 5.51 0.37 -8.36
C GLU A 76 5.54 -0.87 -9.28
N LYS A 77 6.12 -0.75 -10.49
CA LYS A 77 6.34 -1.89 -11.38
C LYS A 77 7.39 -2.84 -10.83
N ARG A 78 8.48 -2.36 -10.23
CA ARG A 78 9.48 -3.22 -9.57
C ARG A 78 8.91 -3.90 -8.33
N LEU A 79 8.16 -3.17 -7.50
CA LEU A 79 7.49 -3.74 -6.32
C LEU A 79 6.49 -4.81 -6.74
N SER A 80 5.57 -4.47 -7.65
CA SER A 80 4.58 -5.42 -8.17
C SER A 80 5.26 -6.61 -8.84
N ALA A 81 6.27 -6.41 -9.69
CA ALA A 81 7.02 -7.50 -10.30
C ALA A 81 7.65 -8.43 -9.25
N SER A 82 8.28 -7.90 -8.21
CA SER A 82 8.87 -8.70 -7.12
C SER A 82 7.82 -9.50 -6.34
N VAL A 83 6.70 -8.88 -5.98
CA VAL A 83 5.62 -9.55 -5.24
C VAL A 83 4.91 -10.58 -6.12
N LEU A 84 4.59 -10.23 -7.36
CA LEU A 84 3.98 -11.15 -8.33
C LEU A 84 4.90 -12.32 -8.66
N GLN A 85 6.22 -12.12 -8.71
CA GLN A 85 7.18 -13.21 -8.88
C GLN A 85 7.11 -14.20 -7.71
N ARG A 86 7.03 -13.72 -6.46
CA ARG A 86 6.85 -14.58 -5.28
C ARG A 86 5.51 -15.32 -5.34
N LEU A 87 4.41 -14.61 -5.62
CA LEU A 87 3.08 -15.20 -5.75
C LEU A 87 3.01 -16.24 -6.87
N SER A 88 3.73 -16.03 -7.98
CA SER A 88 3.69 -16.92 -9.15
C SER A 88 4.10 -18.37 -8.86
N LYS A 89 4.83 -18.61 -7.75
CA LYS A 89 5.19 -19.94 -7.27
C LYS A 89 3.97 -20.74 -6.78
N HIS A 90 2.95 -20.05 -6.28
CA HIS A 90 1.76 -20.65 -5.67
C HIS A 90 0.48 -20.38 -6.46
N PHE A 91 0.47 -19.35 -7.31
CA PHE A 91 -0.68 -18.91 -8.06
C PHE A 91 -0.39 -18.78 -9.56
N PHE A 92 -1.40 -19.03 -10.38
CA PHE A 92 -1.49 -18.46 -11.71
C PHE A 92 -1.81 -16.96 -11.60
N ILE A 93 -1.10 -16.14 -12.37
CA ILE A 93 -1.21 -14.67 -12.32
C ILE A 93 -1.81 -14.18 -13.64
N HIS A 94 -2.95 -13.53 -13.58
CA HIS A 94 -3.52 -12.77 -14.69
C HIS A 94 -3.32 -11.29 -14.42
N GLN A 95 -2.28 -10.71 -15.02
CA GLN A 95 -1.98 -9.29 -14.86
C GLN A 95 -2.95 -8.42 -15.68
N GLU A 96 -3.16 -7.20 -15.22
CA GLU A 96 -3.93 -6.18 -15.92
C GLU A 96 -5.37 -6.62 -16.28
N ALA A 97 -6.01 -7.33 -15.35
CA ALA A 97 -7.34 -7.89 -15.58
C ALA A 97 -8.39 -6.78 -15.69
N TRP A 98 -9.15 -6.80 -16.79
CA TRP A 98 -10.23 -5.85 -17.04
C TRP A 98 -11.59 -6.38 -16.58
N GLY A 99 -12.48 -5.46 -16.22
CA GLY A 99 -13.84 -5.78 -15.82
C GLY A 99 -14.80 -4.62 -16.02
N THR A 100 -16.07 -4.90 -15.81
CA THR A 100 -17.16 -3.93 -15.91
C THR A 100 -17.76 -3.71 -14.52
N HIS A 101 -17.63 -2.47 -14.03
CA HIS A 101 -18.25 -2.03 -12.78
C HIS A 101 -19.77 -1.90 -12.95
N TRP A 102 -20.54 -1.97 -11.86
CA TRP A 102 -22.01 -1.88 -11.93
C TRP A 102 -22.53 -0.58 -12.56
N SER A 103 -21.74 0.49 -12.54
CA SER A 103 -22.06 1.75 -13.23
C SER A 103 -21.85 1.70 -14.76
N GLY A 104 -21.43 0.56 -15.31
CA GLY A 104 -21.06 0.38 -16.73
C GLY A 104 -19.64 0.80 -17.08
N LYS A 105 -18.89 1.40 -16.13
CA LYS A 105 -17.50 1.82 -16.35
C LYS A 105 -16.58 0.60 -16.51
N ARG A 106 -15.70 0.63 -17.51
CA ARG A 106 -14.59 -0.32 -17.64
C ARG A 106 -13.44 0.07 -16.72
N VAL A 107 -12.99 -0.88 -15.92
CA VAL A 107 -11.89 -0.70 -14.98
C VAL A 107 -10.90 -1.86 -15.10
N ARG A 108 -9.69 -1.64 -14.61
CA ARG A 108 -8.57 -2.58 -14.67
C ARG A 108 -7.94 -2.65 -13.28
N ILE A 109 -7.69 -3.86 -12.80
CA ILE A 109 -6.92 -4.12 -11.58
C ILE A 109 -5.53 -4.63 -11.97
N ASP A 110 -4.54 -4.43 -11.11
CA ASP A 110 -3.15 -4.83 -11.40
C ASP A 110 -3.00 -6.33 -11.65
N ALA A 111 -3.65 -7.18 -10.84
CA ALA A 111 -3.69 -8.61 -11.09
C ALA A 111 -4.90 -9.31 -10.47
N ILE A 112 -5.31 -10.42 -11.08
CA ILE A 112 -6.11 -11.45 -10.43
C ILE A 112 -5.26 -12.71 -10.34
N ILE A 113 -5.25 -13.33 -9.17
CA ILE A 113 -4.48 -14.54 -8.90
C ILE A 113 -5.42 -15.71 -8.59
N GLN A 114 -5.04 -16.90 -9.04
CA GLN A 114 -5.75 -18.15 -8.80
C GLN A 114 -4.76 -19.21 -8.31
N PRO A 115 -5.03 -19.92 -7.20
CA PRO A 115 -4.13 -20.97 -6.72
C PRO A 115 -3.84 -22.00 -7.79
N ARG A 116 -2.58 -22.44 -7.87
CA ARG A 116 -2.18 -23.56 -8.73
C ARG A 116 -2.73 -24.88 -8.22
N ASP A 117 -2.79 -25.00 -6.90
CA ASP A 117 -3.43 -26.09 -6.19
C ASP A 117 -4.63 -25.54 -5.40
N PRO A 118 -5.87 -25.79 -5.86
CA PRO A 118 -7.06 -25.39 -5.12
C PRO A 118 -7.36 -26.33 -3.94
N SER A 119 -6.59 -27.41 -3.74
CA SER A 119 -6.81 -28.30 -2.59
C SER A 119 -6.69 -27.53 -1.27
N GLY A 120 -7.62 -27.78 -0.35
CA GLY A 120 -7.72 -27.07 0.92
C GLY A 120 -8.44 -25.72 0.85
N TRP A 121 -8.78 -25.19 -0.33
CA TRP A 121 -9.71 -24.07 -0.43
C TRP A 121 -11.15 -24.57 -0.34
N LYS A 122 -12.04 -23.70 0.15
CA LYS A 122 -13.48 -23.98 0.18
C LYS A 122 -14.10 -24.02 -1.21
N ASP A 123 -13.70 -23.08 -2.06
CA ASP A 123 -14.22 -22.97 -3.41
C ASP A 123 -13.35 -23.80 -4.36
N GLU A 124 -13.93 -24.29 -5.44
CA GLU A 124 -13.22 -25.05 -6.47
C GLU A 124 -12.28 -24.17 -7.30
N TYR A 125 -12.66 -22.90 -7.51
CA TYR A 125 -11.90 -21.92 -8.32
C TYR A 125 -11.72 -20.59 -7.58
N PRO A 126 -11.01 -20.56 -6.44
CA PRO A 126 -10.82 -19.35 -5.66
C PRO A 126 -9.99 -18.32 -6.45
N ARG A 127 -10.44 -17.07 -6.45
CA ARG A 127 -9.77 -15.96 -7.15
C ARG A 127 -9.63 -14.77 -6.20
N LEU A 128 -8.49 -14.10 -6.28
CA LEU A 128 -8.15 -12.97 -5.43
C LEU A 128 -7.64 -11.83 -6.32
N GLY A 129 -8.24 -10.66 -6.21
CA GLY A 129 -7.73 -9.44 -6.82
C GLY A 129 -6.58 -8.88 -6.00
N VAL A 130 -5.54 -8.39 -6.67
CA VAL A 130 -4.37 -7.77 -6.05
C VAL A 130 -4.19 -6.39 -6.64
N GLU A 131 -4.06 -5.39 -5.78
CA GLU A 131 -3.78 -4.01 -6.17
C GLU A 131 -2.49 -3.56 -5.50
N PHE A 132 -1.61 -2.94 -6.28
CA PHE A 132 -0.40 -2.33 -5.77
C PHE A 132 -0.56 -0.82 -5.67
N LYS A 133 0.11 -0.26 -4.67
CA LYS A 133 0.29 1.17 -4.56
C LYS A 133 1.68 1.41 -4.01
N ASN A 134 2.41 2.34 -4.60
CA ASN A 134 3.69 2.78 -4.07
C ASN A 134 3.52 3.46 -2.71
N TYR A 135 3.53 2.68 -1.63
CA TYR A 135 3.30 3.15 -0.26
C TYR A 135 4.38 4.13 0.23
N HIS A 136 5.61 4.06 -0.30
CA HIS A 136 6.65 5.05 0.01
C HIS A 136 6.27 6.47 -0.45
N SER A 137 5.37 6.59 -1.44
CA SER A 137 4.85 7.87 -1.92
C SER A 137 3.70 8.44 -1.08
N PHE A 138 3.17 7.65 -0.14
CA PHE A 138 2.11 8.07 0.77
C PHE A 138 2.70 8.46 2.12
N ASN A 139 2.46 9.70 2.55
CA ASN A 139 2.60 10.04 3.97
C ASN A 139 1.22 10.02 4.62
N PRO A 140 0.91 9.06 5.50
CA PRO A 140 -0.40 8.95 6.17
C PRO A 140 -0.79 10.17 7.02
N SER A 141 0.19 11.00 7.43
CA SER A 141 -0.02 12.23 8.19
C SER A 141 -0.47 13.41 7.31
N PHE A 142 -0.24 13.36 5.99
CA PHE A 142 -0.57 14.45 5.07
C PHE A 142 -1.57 14.05 3.96
N ASP A 143 -1.57 12.78 3.55
CA ASP A 143 -2.26 12.29 2.35
C ASP A 143 -3.47 11.40 2.67
N ILE A 144 -4.22 11.71 3.75
CA ILE A 144 -5.42 10.93 4.10
C ILE A 144 -6.41 10.85 2.94
N LYS A 145 -6.53 11.94 2.17
CA LYS A 145 -7.40 11.99 1.00
C LYS A 145 -6.97 10.96 -0.05
N ASP A 146 -5.67 10.80 -0.27
CA ASP A 146 -5.18 9.86 -1.29
C ASP A 146 -5.20 8.42 -0.77
N TYR A 147 -5.00 8.20 0.53
CA TYR A 147 -5.22 6.91 1.17
C TYR A 147 -6.70 6.49 1.08
N THR A 148 -7.64 7.34 1.48
CA THR A 148 -9.09 7.05 1.35
C THR A 148 -9.49 6.81 -0.11
N LYS A 149 -8.97 7.60 -1.07
CA LYS A 149 -9.21 7.35 -2.50
C LYS A 149 -8.73 5.96 -2.94
N TRP A 150 -7.59 5.49 -2.43
CA TRP A 150 -7.11 4.15 -2.75
C TRP A 150 -8.04 3.06 -2.21
N TRP A 151 -8.55 3.19 -0.99
CA TRP A 151 -9.54 2.24 -0.47
C TRP A 151 -10.87 2.26 -1.23
N VAL A 152 -11.32 3.45 -1.61
CA VAL A 152 -12.50 3.61 -2.49
C VAL A 152 -12.24 2.90 -3.83
N GLN A 153 -11.06 3.06 -4.42
CA GLN A 153 -10.67 2.38 -5.65
C GLN A 153 -10.67 0.85 -5.49
N CYS A 154 -10.11 0.32 -4.39
CA CYS A 154 -10.15 -1.11 -4.10
C CYS A 154 -11.58 -1.64 -3.91
N HIS A 155 -12.46 -0.85 -3.31
CA HIS A 155 -13.87 -1.18 -3.20
C HIS A 155 -14.57 -1.17 -4.57
N ASP A 156 -14.34 -0.17 -5.41
CA ASP A 156 -14.86 -0.13 -6.77
C ASP A 156 -14.44 -1.38 -7.56
N TYR A 157 -13.20 -1.86 -7.37
CA TYR A 157 -12.75 -3.13 -7.94
C TYR A 157 -13.49 -4.33 -7.35
N ALA A 158 -13.74 -4.38 -6.04
CA ALA A 158 -14.50 -5.46 -5.41
C ALA A 158 -15.97 -5.52 -5.88
N GLU A 159 -16.50 -4.42 -6.42
CA GLU A 159 -17.82 -4.28 -7.04
C GLU A 159 -17.78 -4.39 -8.59
N THR A 160 -16.66 -4.85 -9.14
CA THR A 160 -16.46 -5.06 -10.58
C THR A 160 -16.53 -6.52 -10.95
N ASN A 161 -17.28 -6.83 -12.02
CA ASN A 161 -17.26 -8.15 -12.65
C ASN A 161 -16.09 -8.22 -13.63
N PHE A 162 -15.04 -8.96 -13.28
CA PHE A 162 -13.83 -9.10 -14.10
C PHE A 162 -14.01 -10.19 -15.15
N ASP A 163 -13.55 -9.91 -16.37
CA ASP A 163 -13.75 -10.75 -17.54
C ASP A 163 -13.12 -12.13 -17.32
N GLY A 164 -13.96 -13.18 -17.26
CA GLY A 164 -13.53 -14.56 -16.98
C GLY A 164 -13.24 -14.88 -15.51
N HIS A 165 -13.35 -13.91 -14.60
CA HIS A 165 -13.03 -14.06 -13.18
C HIS A 165 -14.22 -13.85 -12.24
N GLY A 166 -15.25 -13.11 -12.67
CA GLY A 166 -16.38 -12.79 -11.81
C GLY A 166 -16.06 -11.66 -10.84
N TYR A 167 -16.80 -11.61 -9.74
CA TYR A 167 -16.54 -10.70 -8.63
C TYR A 167 -15.56 -11.32 -7.64
N VAL A 168 -14.49 -10.59 -7.33
CA VAL A 168 -13.40 -11.09 -6.48
C VAL A 168 -13.22 -10.19 -5.26
N PHE A 169 -12.70 -10.76 -4.18
CA PHE A 169 -12.17 -9.96 -3.09
C PHE A 169 -10.86 -9.29 -3.53
N VAL A 170 -10.65 -8.05 -3.10
CA VAL A 170 -9.49 -7.23 -3.50
C VAL A 170 -8.55 -7.04 -2.31
N PHE A 171 -7.26 -7.32 -2.54
CA PHE A 171 -6.23 -7.28 -1.51
C PHE A 171 -5.14 -6.27 -1.91
N PRO A 172 -5.26 -5.00 -1.48
CA PRO A 172 -4.18 -4.04 -1.58
C PRO A 172 -2.92 -4.52 -0.86
N TYR A 173 -1.76 -4.40 -1.51
CA TYR A 173 -0.48 -4.71 -0.88
C TYR A 173 -0.11 -3.66 0.18
N ASN A 174 0.09 -4.14 1.41
CA ASN A 174 0.45 -3.33 2.58
C ASN A 174 -0.58 -2.25 2.98
N GLY A 175 -1.88 -2.52 2.78
CA GLY A 175 -2.96 -1.56 3.02
C GLY A 175 -3.11 -1.08 4.47
N PHE A 176 -3.48 -1.95 5.41
CA PHE A 176 -3.88 -1.55 6.77
C PHE A 176 -2.73 -1.40 7.75
N SER A 177 -1.56 -1.97 7.47
CA SER A 177 -0.35 -1.74 8.29
C SER A 177 -0.11 -0.25 8.57
N HIS A 178 -0.41 0.61 7.59
CA HIS A 178 -0.29 2.06 7.70
C HIS A 178 -1.45 2.75 8.42
N TYR A 179 -2.66 2.17 8.39
CA TYR A 179 -3.78 2.70 9.18
C TYR A 179 -3.55 2.50 10.68
N ARG A 180 -3.04 1.31 11.04
CA ARG A 180 -2.76 0.94 12.44
C ARG A 180 -1.69 1.80 13.09
N SER A 181 -0.67 2.22 12.35
CA SER A 181 0.36 3.13 12.89
C SER A 181 -0.18 4.52 13.22
N ARG A 182 -1.35 4.89 12.66
CA ARG A 182 -1.99 6.19 12.87
C ARG A 182 -3.05 6.17 13.95
N THR A 183 -3.88 5.14 14.02
CA THR A 183 -4.92 5.08 15.04
C THR A 183 -4.29 4.75 16.39
N LYS A 184 -4.36 5.69 17.34
CA LYS A 184 -4.02 5.40 18.74
C LYS A 184 -5.00 4.39 19.39
N SER A 185 -6.16 4.18 18.75
CA SER A 185 -7.20 3.24 19.18
C SER A 185 -7.12 1.94 18.37
N VAL A 186 -6.82 0.83 19.05
CA VAL A 186 -6.89 -0.52 18.49
C VAL A 186 -8.32 -0.86 18.05
N ALA A 187 -9.33 -0.35 18.77
CA ALA A 187 -10.73 -0.59 18.47
C ALA A 187 -11.15 0.04 17.13
N ASP A 188 -10.72 1.28 16.86
CA ASP A 188 -11.07 1.99 15.61
C ASP A 188 -10.41 1.33 14.41
N SER A 189 -9.16 0.87 14.58
CA SER A 189 -8.47 0.04 13.59
C SER A 189 -9.21 -1.26 13.32
N ALA A 190 -9.64 -1.97 14.35
CA ALA A 190 -10.39 -3.20 14.20
C ALA A 190 -11.74 -2.98 13.49
N LEU A 191 -12.43 -1.88 13.81
CA LEU A 191 -13.70 -1.52 13.18
C LEU A 191 -13.51 -1.20 11.69
N ALA A 192 -12.51 -0.37 11.35
CA ALA A 192 -12.21 -0.02 9.96
C ALA A 192 -11.86 -1.25 9.11
N VAL A 193 -10.98 -2.11 9.61
CA VAL A 193 -10.59 -3.36 8.91
C VAL A 193 -11.81 -4.28 8.73
N ARG A 194 -12.68 -4.39 9.74
CA ARG A 194 -13.93 -5.18 9.63
C ARG A 194 -14.89 -4.59 8.62
N PHE A 195 -15.05 -3.27 8.61
CA PHE A 195 -15.89 -2.57 7.65
C PHE A 195 -15.43 -2.84 6.21
N TRP A 196 -14.16 -2.60 5.91
CA TRP A 196 -13.61 -2.83 4.56
C TRP A 196 -13.66 -4.30 4.13
N GLY A 197 -13.41 -5.25 5.04
CA GLY A 197 -13.54 -6.66 4.71
C GLY A 197 -14.98 -7.09 4.40
N ARG A 198 -15.99 -6.44 4.99
CA ARG A 198 -17.40 -6.64 4.60
C ARG A 198 -17.72 -6.07 3.22
N MET A 199 -16.99 -5.03 2.81
CA MET A 199 -17.07 -4.44 1.47
C MET A 199 -16.20 -5.18 0.43
N GLY A 200 -15.64 -6.33 0.79
CA GLY A 200 -14.85 -7.14 -0.15
C GLY A 200 -13.38 -6.76 -0.26
N VAL A 201 -12.85 -5.92 0.65
CA VAL A 201 -11.47 -5.44 0.60
C VAL A 201 -10.67 -5.90 1.81
N GLY A 202 -9.60 -6.66 1.55
CA GLY A 202 -8.64 -7.14 2.55
C GLY A 202 -7.30 -6.40 2.51
N GLU A 203 -6.22 -7.09 2.84
CA GLU A 203 -4.84 -6.65 2.62
C GLU A 203 -3.88 -7.83 2.38
N ILE A 204 -2.75 -7.55 1.74
CA ILE A 204 -1.58 -8.43 1.73
C ILE A 204 -0.51 -7.84 2.65
N GLN A 205 -0.10 -8.57 3.69
CA GLN A 205 0.99 -8.13 4.57
C GLN A 205 2.36 -8.57 4.01
N PRO A 206 3.35 -7.65 3.89
CA PRO A 206 4.62 -7.89 3.20
C PRO A 206 5.46 -9.08 3.67
N ASN A 207 5.57 -9.28 5.00
CA ASN A 207 6.54 -10.19 5.60
C ASN A 207 6.37 -11.65 5.14
N ASP A 208 5.14 -12.08 4.86
CA ASP A 208 4.81 -13.48 4.54
C ASP A 208 3.77 -13.58 3.42
N LEU A 209 3.60 -12.49 2.64
CA LEU A 209 2.50 -12.30 1.68
C LEU A 209 1.17 -12.76 2.27
N LEU A 210 0.89 -12.37 3.51
CA LEU A 210 -0.25 -12.87 4.27
C LEU A 210 -1.52 -12.14 3.83
N PHE A 211 -2.47 -12.86 3.25
CA PHE A 211 -3.77 -12.35 2.85
C PHE A 211 -4.68 -12.31 4.07
N VAL A 212 -5.17 -11.12 4.42
CA VAL A 212 -6.06 -10.90 5.56
C VAL A 212 -7.34 -10.25 5.04
N MET A 213 -8.50 -10.84 5.31
CA MET A 213 -9.78 -10.26 4.89
C MET A 213 -10.29 -9.22 5.89
N HIS A 214 -10.42 -9.61 7.16
CA HIS A 214 -10.82 -8.70 8.21
C HIS A 214 -10.30 -9.12 9.59
N GLY A 215 -9.71 -8.18 10.33
CA GLY A 215 -9.22 -8.40 11.69
C GLY A 215 -8.15 -9.48 11.74
N THR A 216 -8.51 -10.67 12.23
CA THR A 216 -7.65 -11.85 12.39
C THR A 216 -7.91 -12.93 11.33
N ASN A 217 -8.79 -12.69 10.36
CA ASN A 217 -9.14 -13.67 9.33
C ASN A 217 -8.04 -13.75 8.27
N LYS A 218 -7.03 -14.56 8.57
CA LYS A 218 -5.92 -14.96 7.70
C LYS A 218 -6.41 -15.98 6.70
N ILE A 219 -6.31 -15.68 5.41
CA ILE A 219 -6.82 -16.54 4.33
C ILE A 219 -5.73 -17.47 3.82
N TRP A 220 -4.56 -16.92 3.51
CA TRP A 220 -3.41 -17.63 2.97
C TRP A 220 -2.11 -16.90 3.31
N SER A 221 -1.00 -17.62 3.45
CA SER A 221 0.35 -17.04 3.56
C SER A 221 1.38 -17.87 2.80
N GLU A 222 2.49 -17.27 2.41
CA GLU A 222 3.54 -17.95 1.65
C GLU A 222 4.12 -19.14 2.42
N ARG A 223 4.36 -18.98 3.73
CA ARG A 223 4.91 -20.07 4.56
C ARG A 223 3.90 -21.14 4.96
N ASN A 224 2.64 -20.78 5.23
CA ASN A 224 1.67 -21.72 5.81
C ASN A 224 0.62 -22.23 4.82
N GLY A 225 0.61 -21.73 3.58
CA GLY A 225 -0.41 -22.09 2.60
C GLY A 225 -1.80 -21.59 3.01
N VAL A 226 -2.83 -22.41 2.73
CA VAL A 226 -4.24 -22.08 3.00
C VAL A 226 -4.51 -22.16 4.50
N MET A 227 -5.06 -21.08 5.06
CA MET A 227 -5.45 -20.98 6.46
C MET A 227 -6.98 -20.91 6.55
N GLY A 228 -7.55 -19.70 6.66
CA GLY A 228 -8.99 -19.45 6.68
C GLY A 228 -9.68 -19.64 5.33
N GLY A 229 -8.94 -19.76 4.22
CA GLY A 229 -9.48 -20.08 2.90
C GLY A 229 -10.20 -21.45 2.83
N THR A 230 -9.98 -22.31 3.83
CA THR A 230 -10.68 -23.60 4.02
C THR A 230 -12.17 -23.45 4.37
N THR A 231 -12.57 -22.35 5.00
CA THR A 231 -13.92 -22.17 5.55
C THR A 231 -14.65 -20.95 4.97
N MET A 232 -13.89 -19.98 4.47
CA MET A 232 -14.40 -18.78 3.83
C MET A 232 -14.46 -18.95 2.31
N SER A 233 -15.59 -18.60 1.71
CA SER A 233 -15.72 -18.56 0.24
C SER A 233 -15.08 -17.28 -0.28
N MET A 234 -14.23 -17.41 -1.28
CA MET A 234 -13.61 -16.35 -2.06
C MET A 234 -14.51 -15.89 -3.23
N GLU A 235 -15.60 -16.60 -3.52
CA GLU A 235 -16.68 -16.11 -4.38
C GLU A 235 -17.45 -14.98 -3.68
N ARG A 236 -17.42 -13.77 -4.25
CA ARG A 236 -18.24 -12.66 -3.74
C ARG A 236 -19.70 -12.83 -4.12
N LYS A 237 -20.57 -12.68 -3.13
CA LYS A 237 -22.04 -12.66 -3.30
C LYS A 237 -22.58 -11.32 -2.80
N PHE A 238 -23.57 -10.78 -3.49
CA PHE A 238 -24.26 -9.54 -3.14
C PHE A 238 -25.65 -9.85 -2.58
N GLY A 239 -26.11 -9.05 -1.63
CA GLY A 239 -27.38 -9.26 -0.93
C GLY A 239 -27.28 -10.10 0.34
N SER A 240 -28.36 -10.14 1.11
CA SER A 240 -28.47 -10.98 2.31
C SER A 240 -28.71 -12.43 1.93
N ARG A 241 -28.03 -13.33 2.62
CA ARG A 241 -28.46 -14.73 2.74
C ARG A 241 -29.73 -14.81 3.57
#